data_AF-A0A951HUU2-F1
#
_entry.id   AF-A0A951HUU2-F1
#
_cell.length_a   1.000
_cell.length_b   1.000
_cell.length_c   1.000
_cell.angle_alpha   90.00
_cell.angle_beta   90.00
_cell.angle_gamma   90.00
#
_symmetry.space_group_name_H-M   'P 1'
#
loop_
_entity.id
_entity.type
_entity.pdbx_description
1 polymer ?
#
loop_
_entity_poly.entity_id
_entity_poly.type
_entity_poly.pdbx_seq_one_letter_code
_entity_poly.pdbx_strand_id
1 'polypeptide(L)'
;SELIDVCAGHGVGHVVLAGGLPPPGAIERIKGSGAKLICFAPALALAKKLIRSGVDALVIEGMEAGGHIGPVSTSVLAQEILPPLAAQVPIFVAGGIGHGGLIAGYLEMGAAGVQLGTRFVCATECIAHPNFKKAFIRASARDAVTSVQIDPRLPVIPVRALRNREMESFAAKQREVAQALDEAKVEMAEAQLQIEHYWAGALRRAVIEGDVETGSVMAGQSVGMVKEEAPVADILKQLTDEAAHALARRSVHA
;
A
#
# COMPACT_ATOMS: atom_id res chain seq x y z
N SER A 1 -17.91 3.45 -13.25
CA SER A 1 -17.38 2.10 -13.00
C SER A 1 -18.49 1.29 -12.39
N GLU A 2 -18.68 0.04 -12.82
CA GLU A 2 -19.62 -0.92 -12.23
C GLU A 2 -19.42 -1.03 -10.71
N LEU A 3 -18.18 -1.01 -10.23
CA LEU A 3 -17.87 -1.06 -8.79
C LEU A 3 -18.40 0.16 -8.00
N ILE A 4 -18.43 1.35 -8.61
CA ILE A 4 -19.01 2.55 -7.96
C ILE A 4 -20.51 2.36 -7.78
N ASP A 5 -21.18 1.78 -8.78
CA ASP A 5 -22.62 1.52 -8.72
C ASP A 5 -22.96 0.46 -7.67
N VAL A 6 -22.13 -0.58 -7.56
CA VAL A 6 -22.27 -1.59 -6.49
C VAL A 6 -22.13 -0.93 -5.12
N CYS A 7 -21.11 -0.09 -4.90
CA CYS A 7 -20.94 0.64 -3.64
C CYS A 7 -22.16 1.53 -3.31
N ALA A 8 -22.70 2.24 -4.32
CA ALA A 8 -23.89 3.06 -4.15
C ALA A 8 -25.13 2.22 -3.80
N GLY A 9 -25.36 1.11 -4.51
CA GLY A 9 -26.49 0.21 -4.27
C GLY A 9 -26.48 -0.45 -2.89
N HIS A 10 -25.30 -0.65 -2.30
CA HIS A 10 -25.13 -1.17 -0.94
C HIS A 10 -25.04 -0.09 0.14
N GLY A 11 -25.14 1.20 -0.21
CA GLY A 11 -25.06 2.30 0.77
C GLY A 11 -23.70 2.42 1.45
N VAL A 12 -22.61 2.11 0.74
CA VAL A 12 -21.24 2.21 1.28
C VAL A 12 -20.94 3.67 1.64
N GLY A 13 -20.71 3.95 2.92
CA GLY A 13 -20.54 5.31 3.42
C GLY A 13 -19.17 5.95 3.14
N HIS A 14 -18.14 5.15 2.86
CA HIS A 14 -16.77 5.62 2.57
C HIS A 14 -16.20 4.83 1.40
N VAL A 15 -15.73 5.53 0.37
CA VAL A 15 -15.09 4.93 -0.81
C VAL A 15 -13.66 5.42 -0.87
N VAL A 16 -12.73 4.47 -1.01
CA VAL A 16 -11.30 4.75 -1.12
C VAL A 16 -10.83 4.46 -2.53
N LEU A 17 -10.24 5.46 -3.21
CA LEU A 17 -9.64 5.29 -4.52
C LEU A 17 -8.10 5.33 -4.42
N ALA A 18 -7.48 4.22 -4.77
CA ALA A 18 -6.03 4.11 -4.96
C ALA A 18 -5.66 4.23 -6.45
N GLY A 19 -4.38 4.46 -6.76
CA GLY A 19 -3.87 4.42 -8.15
C GLY A 19 -3.86 5.76 -8.89
N GLY A 20 -3.90 6.89 -8.19
CA GLY A 20 -3.72 8.23 -8.79
C GLY A 20 -5.01 9.04 -8.88
N LEU A 21 -5.19 9.78 -9.98
CA LEU A 21 -6.36 10.64 -10.15
C LEU A 21 -7.60 9.82 -10.50
N PRO A 22 -8.75 10.06 -9.84
CA PRO A 22 -10.01 9.44 -10.22
C PRO A 22 -10.33 9.70 -11.70
N PRO A 23 -10.87 8.70 -12.42
CA PRO A 23 -11.30 8.91 -13.80
C PRO A 23 -12.45 9.93 -13.86
N PRO A 24 -12.68 10.58 -15.01
CA PRO A 24 -13.74 11.58 -15.17
C PRO A 24 -15.10 11.07 -14.69
N GLY A 25 -15.83 11.89 -13.94
CA GLY A 25 -17.15 11.56 -13.42
C GLY A 25 -17.16 10.64 -12.19
N ALA A 26 -16.02 10.07 -11.78
CA ALA A 26 -16.00 9.15 -10.63
C ALA A 26 -16.27 9.88 -9.31
N ILE A 27 -15.71 11.08 -9.13
CA ILE A 27 -15.87 11.87 -7.91
C ILE A 27 -17.34 12.26 -7.74
N GLU A 28 -17.94 12.83 -8.79
CA GLU A 28 -19.34 13.28 -8.78
C GLU A 28 -20.29 12.10 -8.49
N ARG A 29 -20.04 10.94 -9.08
CA ARG A 29 -20.86 9.74 -8.86
C ARG A 29 -20.73 9.20 -7.44
N ILE A 30 -19.51 9.10 -6.90
CA ILE A 30 -19.29 8.61 -5.54
C ILE A 30 -19.92 9.57 -4.53
N LYS A 31 -19.66 10.87 -4.65
CA LYS A 31 -20.21 11.87 -3.74
C LYS A 31 -21.73 11.98 -3.89
N GLY A 32 -22.25 11.81 -5.11
CA GLY A 32 -23.68 11.79 -5.41
C GLY A 32 -24.44 10.64 -4.72
N SER A 33 -23.77 9.54 -4.35
CA SER A 33 -24.38 8.47 -3.54
C SER A 33 -24.42 8.78 -2.04
N GLY A 34 -23.89 9.93 -1.61
CA GLY A 34 -23.75 10.30 -0.20
C GLY A 34 -22.48 9.75 0.47
N ALA A 35 -21.64 9.01 -0.25
CA ALA A 35 -20.40 8.46 0.29
C ALA A 35 -19.33 9.55 0.45
N LYS A 36 -18.47 9.39 1.45
CA LYS A 36 -17.22 10.14 1.60
C LYS A 36 -16.14 9.56 0.70
N LEU A 37 -15.44 10.41 -0.03
CA LEU A 37 -14.36 10.01 -0.93
C LEU A 37 -13.00 10.25 -0.29
N ILE A 38 -12.22 9.19 -0.18
CA ILE A 38 -10.82 9.21 0.28
C ILE A 38 -9.93 8.82 -0.91
N CYS A 39 -8.89 9.59 -1.21
CA CYS A 39 -7.97 9.28 -2.31
C CYS A 39 -6.52 9.14 -1.83
N PHE A 40 -5.77 8.26 -2.48
CA PHE A 40 -4.33 8.17 -2.27
C PHE A 40 -3.60 9.29 -3.03
N ALA A 41 -2.69 9.99 -2.35
CA ALA A 41 -1.85 11.03 -2.93
C ALA A 41 -0.36 10.67 -2.76
N PRO A 42 0.32 10.23 -3.82
CA PRO A 42 1.73 9.84 -3.74
C PRO A 42 2.71 11.03 -3.86
N ALA A 43 2.20 12.26 -3.99
CA ALA A 43 3.00 13.47 -4.12
C ALA A 43 2.17 14.72 -3.75
N LEU A 44 2.84 15.79 -3.30
CA LEU A 44 2.20 17.05 -2.92
C LEU A 44 1.35 17.66 -4.04
N ALA A 45 1.83 17.61 -5.28
CA ALA A 45 1.10 18.16 -6.43
C ALA A 45 -0.25 17.45 -6.66
N LEU A 46 -0.27 16.12 -6.50
CA LEU A 46 -1.49 15.32 -6.61
C LEU A 46 -2.42 15.53 -5.42
N ALA A 47 -1.87 15.61 -4.20
CA ALA A 47 -2.66 15.94 -3.00
C ALA A 47 -3.42 17.26 -3.18
N LYS A 48 -2.71 18.33 -3.61
CA LYS A 48 -3.31 19.63 -3.91
C LYS A 48 -4.40 19.54 -4.98
N LYS A 49 -4.20 18.74 -6.02
CA LYS A 49 -5.18 18.56 -7.10
C LYS A 49 -6.43 17.83 -6.59
N LEU A 50 -6.27 16.76 -5.83
CA LEU A 50 -7.36 15.98 -5.24
C LEU A 50 -8.22 16.82 -4.29
N ILE A 51 -7.60 17.65 -3.44
CA ILE A 51 -8.33 18.58 -2.57
C ILE A 51 -9.18 19.56 -3.40
N ARG A 52 -8.60 20.18 -4.44
CA ARG A 52 -9.38 21.05 -5.34
C ARG A 52 -10.50 20.32 -6.08
N SER A 53 -10.32 19.04 -6.35
CA SER A 53 -11.35 18.18 -6.93
C SER A 53 -12.43 17.74 -5.92
N GLY A 54 -12.30 18.12 -4.64
CA GLY A 54 -13.35 17.92 -3.64
C GLY A 54 -13.34 16.57 -2.94
N VAL A 55 -12.18 15.92 -2.79
CA VAL A 55 -12.06 14.73 -1.91
C VAL A 55 -12.34 15.12 -0.45
N ASP A 56 -12.86 14.19 0.34
CA ASP A 56 -13.19 14.42 1.74
C ASP A 56 -12.01 14.11 2.68
N ALA A 57 -11.05 13.27 2.25
CA ALA A 57 -9.80 13.00 2.95
C ALA A 57 -8.72 12.45 2.00
N LEU A 58 -7.48 12.38 2.48
CA LEU A 58 -6.35 11.82 1.75
C LEU A 58 -5.67 10.70 2.53
N VAL A 59 -5.12 9.73 1.81
CA VAL A 59 -4.08 8.82 2.30
C VAL A 59 -2.77 9.17 1.60
N ILE A 60 -1.70 9.40 2.35
CA ILE A 60 -0.34 9.49 1.80
C ILE A 60 0.38 8.19 2.14
N GLU A 61 0.91 7.51 1.13
CA GLU A 61 1.51 6.19 1.29
C GLU A 61 2.96 6.20 0.83
N GLY A 62 3.88 5.93 1.75
CA GLY A 62 5.29 5.85 1.45
C GLY A 62 5.75 4.50 0.93
N MET A 63 6.97 4.49 0.37
CA MET A 63 7.56 3.35 -0.32
C MET A 63 7.79 2.11 0.57
N GLU A 64 7.67 2.25 1.90
CA GLU A 64 7.77 1.16 2.86
C GLU A 64 6.49 0.31 2.93
N ALA A 65 5.39 0.74 2.31
CA ALA A 65 4.15 -0.02 2.18
C ALA A 65 4.33 -1.31 1.36
N GLY A 66 3.38 -2.24 1.50
CA GLY A 66 3.32 -3.46 0.69
C GLY A 66 2.45 -3.27 -0.55
N GLY A 67 2.68 -4.05 -1.59
CA GLY A 67 1.96 -3.91 -2.85
C GLY A 67 2.57 -2.82 -3.74
N HIS A 68 1.77 -2.19 -4.59
CA HIS A 68 2.25 -1.13 -5.49
C HIS A 68 2.71 0.09 -4.70
N ILE A 69 3.90 0.61 -5.00
CA ILE A 69 4.49 1.72 -4.24
C ILE A 69 5.03 2.84 -5.14
N GLY A 70 4.98 4.06 -4.62
CA GLY A 70 5.75 5.20 -5.14
C GLY A 70 7.21 5.20 -4.65
N PRO A 71 8.03 6.14 -5.13
CA PRO A 71 9.47 6.17 -4.82
C PRO A 71 9.83 6.94 -3.53
N VAL A 72 8.87 7.61 -2.88
CA VAL A 72 9.13 8.50 -1.75
C VAL A 72 8.84 7.79 -0.43
N SER A 73 9.71 7.97 0.58
CA SER A 73 9.53 7.40 1.91
C SER A 73 8.36 8.03 2.66
N THR A 74 7.77 7.27 3.59
CA THR A 74 6.62 7.72 4.39
C THR A 74 6.96 9.00 5.16
N SER A 75 8.16 9.07 5.76
CA SER A 75 8.60 10.25 6.51
C SER A 75 8.81 11.49 5.64
N VAL A 76 9.29 11.33 4.41
CA VAL A 76 9.48 12.46 3.48
C VAL A 76 8.14 12.96 2.96
N LEU A 77 7.23 12.04 2.57
CA LEU A 77 5.87 12.43 2.18
C LEU A 77 5.14 13.16 3.30
N ALA A 78 5.23 12.67 4.54
CA ALA A 78 4.59 13.30 5.69
C ALA A 78 5.10 14.74 5.91
N GLN A 79 6.41 14.96 5.86
CA GLN A 79 7.02 16.29 6.01
C GLN A 79 6.62 17.23 4.87
N GLU A 80 6.52 16.74 3.65
CA GLU A 80 6.17 17.56 2.48
C GLU A 80 4.68 17.92 2.45
N ILE A 81 3.80 17.01 2.88
CA ILE A 81 2.35 17.10 2.67
C ILE A 81 1.58 17.57 3.89
N LEU A 82 1.91 17.10 5.10
CA LEU A 82 1.11 17.41 6.29
C LEU A 82 1.13 18.91 6.64
N PRO A 83 2.29 19.60 6.76
CA PRO A 83 2.31 20.99 7.18
C PRO A 83 1.46 21.94 6.31
N PRO A 84 1.48 21.86 4.95
CA PRO A 84 0.66 22.75 4.14
C PRO A 84 -0.80 22.32 3.96
N LEU A 85 -1.15 21.03 4.14
CA LEU A 85 -2.46 20.51 3.71
C LEU A 85 -3.33 19.94 4.85
N ALA A 86 -2.78 19.59 6.01
CA ALA A 86 -3.53 18.93 7.08
C ALA A 86 -4.71 19.75 7.64
N ALA A 87 -4.64 21.08 7.53
CA ALA A 87 -5.73 21.97 7.95
C ALA A 87 -6.88 22.07 6.93
N GLN A 88 -6.72 21.52 5.72
CA GLN A 88 -7.72 21.61 4.65
C GLN A 88 -8.65 20.39 4.62
N VAL A 89 -8.08 19.20 4.77
CA VAL A 89 -8.80 17.91 4.84
C VAL A 89 -8.06 16.95 5.78
N PRO A 90 -8.73 15.97 6.40
CA PRO A 90 -8.05 14.90 7.13
C PRO A 90 -7.06 14.15 6.22
N ILE A 91 -5.84 13.96 6.72
CA ILE A 91 -4.79 13.21 6.01
C ILE A 91 -4.34 12.04 6.87
N PHE A 92 -4.41 10.82 6.32
CA PHE A 92 -3.94 9.59 6.94
C PHE A 92 -2.58 9.20 6.37
N VAL A 93 -1.66 8.76 7.22
CA VAL A 93 -0.33 8.31 6.80
C VAL A 93 -0.26 6.79 6.72
N ALA A 94 0.30 6.25 5.63
CA ALA A 94 0.42 4.83 5.37
C ALA A 94 1.85 4.45 4.95
N GLY A 95 2.26 3.21 5.25
CA GLY A 95 3.57 2.67 4.89
C GLY A 95 4.54 2.61 6.08
N GLY A 96 5.15 1.45 6.33
CA GLY A 96 6.18 1.29 7.37
C GLY A 96 5.71 1.36 8.84
N ILE A 97 4.43 1.63 9.10
CA ILE A 97 3.89 1.78 10.46
C ILE A 97 3.58 0.41 11.09
N GLY A 98 4.18 0.13 12.24
CA GLY A 98 3.90 -1.09 13.02
C GLY A 98 4.05 -0.95 14.54
N HIS A 99 4.28 0.27 15.04
CA HIS A 99 4.39 0.57 16.48
C HIS A 99 3.73 1.92 16.78
N GLY A 100 3.00 2.03 17.89
CA GLY A 100 2.19 3.19 18.25
C GLY A 100 2.99 4.47 18.46
N GLY A 101 4.26 4.37 18.85
CA GLY A 101 5.15 5.54 18.96
C GLY A 101 5.33 6.31 17.64
N LEU A 102 5.28 5.62 16.49
CA LEU A 102 5.32 6.28 15.18
C LEU A 102 3.96 6.91 14.83
N ILE A 103 2.86 6.30 15.26
CA ILE A 103 1.51 6.87 15.15
C ILE A 103 1.46 8.22 15.88
N ALA A 104 1.92 8.27 17.12
CA ALA A 104 2.01 9.50 17.90
C ALA A 104 2.81 10.60 17.17
N GLY A 105 3.94 10.24 16.54
CA GLY A 105 4.75 11.18 15.76
C GLY A 105 4.00 11.78 14.56
N TYR A 106 3.24 10.98 13.82
CA TYR A 106 2.45 11.49 12.70
C TYR A 106 1.25 12.33 13.16
N LEU A 107 0.60 11.96 14.27
CA LEU A 107 -0.47 12.77 14.87
C LEU A 107 0.04 14.16 15.26
N GLU A 108 1.19 14.25 15.93
CA GLU A 108 1.82 15.53 16.26
C GLU A 108 2.22 16.36 15.02
N MET A 109 2.54 15.69 13.90
CA MET A 109 2.83 16.34 12.62
C MET A 109 1.56 16.84 11.89
N GLY A 110 0.37 16.56 12.43
CA GLY A 110 -0.91 17.00 11.88
C GLY A 110 -1.67 15.93 11.08
N ALA A 111 -1.23 14.67 11.08
CA ALA A 111 -2.03 13.59 10.52
C ALA A 111 -3.33 13.40 11.33
N ALA A 112 -4.42 13.08 10.64
CA ALA A 112 -5.68 12.69 11.27
C ALA A 112 -5.64 11.25 11.82
N GLY A 113 -4.69 10.45 11.35
CA GLY A 113 -4.51 9.06 11.75
C GLY A 113 -3.54 8.34 10.83
N VAL A 114 -3.55 7.02 10.91
CA VAL A 114 -2.68 6.15 10.11
C VAL A 114 -3.48 5.03 9.46
N GLN A 115 -2.95 4.47 8.37
CA GLN A 115 -3.46 3.26 7.73
C GLN A 115 -2.42 2.14 7.82
N LEU A 116 -2.86 0.97 8.27
CA LEU A 116 -2.02 -0.23 8.35
C LEU A 116 -2.56 -1.30 7.40
N GLY A 117 -1.65 -1.99 6.70
CA GLY A 117 -1.97 -3.18 5.90
C GLY A 117 -1.33 -4.42 6.48
N THR A 118 0.01 -4.50 6.41
CA THR A 118 0.82 -5.67 6.80
C THR A 118 0.46 -6.25 8.17
N ARG A 119 0.19 -5.41 9.19
CA ARG A 119 -0.12 -5.89 10.55
C ARG A 119 -1.43 -6.69 10.60
N PHE A 120 -2.44 -6.28 9.83
CA PHE A 120 -3.77 -6.91 9.82
C PHE A 120 -3.83 -8.21 9.01
N VAL A 121 -2.81 -8.54 8.20
CA VAL A 121 -2.71 -9.87 7.57
C VAL A 121 -2.63 -10.97 8.64
N CYS A 122 -1.92 -10.71 9.74
CA CYS A 122 -1.85 -11.61 10.89
C CYS A 122 -2.89 -11.25 11.96
N ALA A 123 -4.04 -10.72 11.55
CA ALA A 123 -5.20 -10.72 12.43
C ALA A 123 -5.86 -12.10 12.43
N THR A 124 -6.47 -12.54 13.54
CA THR A 124 -7.16 -13.84 13.59
C THR A 124 -8.38 -13.87 12.68
N GLU A 125 -9.01 -12.72 12.45
CA GLU A 125 -10.16 -12.52 11.57
C GLU A 125 -9.77 -12.51 10.08
N CYS A 126 -8.48 -12.35 9.74
CA CYS A 126 -8.02 -12.37 8.37
C CYS A 126 -8.09 -13.80 7.80
N ILE A 127 -8.76 -13.95 6.65
CA ILE A 127 -8.96 -15.25 5.98
C ILE A 127 -7.76 -15.70 5.13
N ALA A 128 -6.65 -14.95 5.14
CA ALA A 128 -5.46 -15.31 4.38
C ALA A 128 -4.95 -16.69 4.80
N HIS A 129 -4.46 -17.46 3.83
CA HIS A 129 -4.00 -18.82 4.04
C HIS A 129 -2.93 -18.88 5.15
N PRO A 130 -2.93 -19.90 6.04
CA PRO A 130 -1.97 -19.99 7.14
C PRO A 130 -0.50 -19.91 6.72
N ASN A 131 -0.13 -20.44 5.56
CA ASN A 131 1.23 -20.31 5.01
C ASN A 131 1.61 -18.85 4.74
N PHE A 132 0.67 -18.04 4.24
CA PHE A 132 0.86 -16.61 3.99
C PHE A 132 1.13 -15.87 5.31
N LYS A 133 0.31 -16.11 6.34
CA LYS A 133 0.52 -15.51 7.68
C LYS A 133 1.85 -15.96 8.32
N LYS A 134 2.20 -17.24 8.21
CA LYS A 134 3.49 -17.77 8.69
C LYS A 134 4.69 -17.11 8.01
N ALA A 135 4.59 -16.81 6.71
CA ALA A 135 5.63 -16.07 6.00
C ALA A 135 5.84 -14.67 6.58
N PHE A 136 4.75 -13.97 6.92
CA PHE A 136 4.82 -12.64 7.56
C PHE A 136 5.46 -12.71 8.94
N ILE A 137 5.06 -13.67 9.78
CA ILE A 137 5.60 -13.84 11.15
C ILE A 137 7.10 -14.14 11.14
N ARG A 138 7.58 -14.91 10.16
CA ARG A 138 9.00 -15.28 10.01
C ARG A 138 9.86 -14.17 9.43
N ALA A 139 9.25 -13.22 8.72
CA ALA A 139 9.99 -12.21 7.98
C ALA A 139 10.54 -11.09 8.89
N SER A 140 11.61 -10.48 8.40
CA SER A 140 12.20 -9.25 8.91
C SER A 140 11.97 -8.11 7.90
N ALA A 141 12.17 -6.87 8.34
CA ALA A 141 11.92 -5.70 7.48
C ALA A 141 12.71 -5.71 6.17
N ARG A 142 13.91 -6.29 6.17
CA ARG A 142 14.78 -6.39 4.99
C ARG A 142 14.33 -7.43 3.96
N ASP A 143 13.43 -8.34 4.35
CA ASP A 143 12.92 -9.38 3.45
C ASP A 143 11.81 -8.83 2.54
N ALA A 144 11.15 -7.74 2.94
CA ALA A 144 10.21 -7.01 2.10
C ALA A 144 10.96 -6.10 1.10
N VAL A 145 11.09 -6.57 -0.14
CA VAL A 145 11.88 -5.91 -1.20
C VAL A 145 10.98 -5.46 -2.35
N THR A 146 11.46 -4.44 -3.08
CA THR A 146 10.76 -3.86 -4.23
C THR A 146 11.15 -4.60 -5.52
N SER A 147 10.17 -4.91 -6.38
CA SER A 147 10.44 -5.37 -7.74
C SER A 147 11.21 -4.30 -8.51
N VAL A 148 12.21 -4.73 -9.29
CA VAL A 148 13.04 -3.83 -10.08
C VAL A 148 12.60 -3.84 -11.53
N GLN A 149 12.70 -2.68 -12.17
CA GLN A 149 12.69 -2.55 -13.62
C GLN A 149 14.13 -2.65 -14.11
N ILE A 150 14.41 -3.62 -14.99
CA ILE A 150 15.75 -3.85 -15.55
C ILE A 150 15.95 -3.11 -16.87
N ASP A 151 14.91 -3.04 -17.70
CA ASP A 151 14.96 -2.39 -19.02
C ASP A 151 13.90 -1.27 -19.13
N PRO A 152 14.28 -0.03 -19.50
CA PRO A 152 13.35 1.09 -19.65
C PRO A 152 12.25 0.86 -20.71
N ARG A 153 12.47 -0.03 -21.68
CA ARG A 153 11.51 -0.38 -22.75
C ARG A 153 10.40 -1.31 -22.25
N LEU A 154 10.62 -1.97 -21.11
CA LEU A 154 9.73 -2.92 -20.47
C LEU A 154 9.26 -2.35 -19.12
N PRO A 155 8.22 -1.52 -19.09
CA PRO A 155 7.75 -0.88 -17.87
C PRO A 155 7.33 -1.90 -16.82
N VAL A 156 7.75 -1.68 -15.57
CA VAL A 156 7.33 -2.46 -14.40
C VAL A 156 6.80 -1.47 -13.37
N ILE A 157 5.56 -1.67 -12.92
CA ILE A 157 5.04 -0.91 -11.78
C ILE A 157 5.67 -1.51 -10.51
N PRO A 158 6.43 -0.73 -9.71
CA PRO A 158 7.11 -1.25 -8.54
C PRO A 158 6.13 -1.83 -7.52
N VAL A 159 6.40 -3.05 -7.07
CA VAL A 159 5.64 -3.78 -6.06
C VAL A 159 6.58 -4.19 -4.93
N ARG A 160 6.22 -3.91 -3.68
CA ARG A 160 6.90 -4.46 -2.51
C ARG A 160 6.24 -5.73 -2.01
N ALA A 161 7.03 -6.79 -1.90
CA ALA A 161 6.62 -8.09 -1.39
C ALA A 161 7.78 -8.77 -0.63
N LEU A 162 7.49 -9.83 0.12
CA LEU A 162 8.54 -10.67 0.71
C LEU A 162 9.33 -11.37 -0.40
N ARG A 163 10.66 -11.37 -0.26
CA ARG A 163 11.56 -12.07 -1.17
C ARG A 163 11.24 -13.56 -1.19
N ASN A 164 10.98 -14.08 -2.38
CA ASN A 164 10.83 -15.50 -2.65
C ASN A 164 11.41 -15.84 -4.04
N ARG A 165 11.31 -17.11 -4.43
CA ARG A 165 11.84 -17.63 -5.70
C ARG A 165 11.27 -16.90 -6.93
N GLU A 166 10.01 -16.48 -6.87
CA GLU A 166 9.35 -15.81 -7.99
C GLU A 166 9.97 -14.44 -8.33
N MET A 167 10.50 -13.73 -7.33
CA MET A 167 11.16 -12.44 -7.58
C MET A 167 12.44 -12.58 -8.41
N GLU A 168 13.21 -13.65 -8.17
CA GLU A 168 14.40 -13.96 -8.98
C GLU A 168 14.00 -14.38 -10.40
N SER A 169 12.93 -15.19 -10.51
CA SER A 169 12.37 -15.64 -11.78
C SER A 169 11.86 -14.48 -12.63
N PHE A 170 11.24 -13.48 -12.03
CA PHE A 170 10.80 -12.28 -12.73
C PHE A 170 11.96 -11.43 -13.27
N ALA A 171 13.05 -11.31 -12.52
CA ALA A 171 14.26 -10.64 -13.01
C ALA A 171 14.89 -11.41 -14.18
N ALA A 172 14.85 -12.74 -14.17
CA ALA A 172 15.28 -13.56 -15.31
C ALA A 172 14.37 -13.35 -16.52
N LYS A 173 13.04 -13.38 -16.33
CA LYS A 173 12.06 -13.15 -17.41
C LYS A 173 12.22 -11.78 -18.06
N GLN A 174 12.47 -10.72 -17.28
CA GLN A 174 12.74 -9.39 -17.84
C GLN A 174 13.96 -9.39 -18.77
N ARG A 175 15.05 -10.07 -18.40
CA ARG A 175 16.24 -10.19 -19.26
C ARG A 175 15.98 -11.02 -20.51
N GLU A 176 15.26 -12.13 -20.38
CA GLU A 176 14.85 -12.99 -21.50
C GLU A 176 14.03 -12.19 -22.52
N VAL A 177 13.03 -11.44 -22.07
CA VAL A 177 12.16 -10.64 -22.95
C VAL A 177 12.94 -9.48 -23.58
N ALA A 178 13.82 -8.82 -22.83
CA ALA A 178 14.69 -7.77 -23.37
C ALA A 178 15.63 -8.32 -24.46
N GLN A 179 16.20 -9.50 -24.26
CA GLN A 179 17.03 -10.16 -25.27
C GLN A 179 16.21 -10.55 -26.50
N ALA A 180 15.00 -11.09 -26.33
CA ALA A 180 14.13 -11.41 -27.44
C ALA A 180 13.74 -10.16 -28.27
N LEU A 181 13.60 -9.00 -27.61
CA LEU A 181 13.41 -7.72 -28.30
C LEU A 181 14.65 -7.31 -29.10
N ASP A 182 15.85 -7.42 -28.51
CA ASP A 182 17.11 -7.07 -29.19
C ASP A 182 17.35 -7.96 -30.42
N GLU A 183 16.93 -9.23 -30.36
CA GLU A 183 17.00 -10.20 -31.44
C GLU A 183 15.82 -10.11 -32.44
N ALA A 184 14.91 -9.14 -32.25
CA ALA A 184 13.70 -8.96 -33.06
C ALA A 184 12.82 -10.24 -33.16
N LYS A 185 12.81 -11.06 -32.10
CA LYS A 185 11.98 -12.28 -31.99
C LYS A 185 10.57 -11.98 -31.49
N VAL A 186 10.37 -10.83 -30.87
CA VAL A 186 9.10 -10.38 -30.32
C VAL A 186 8.92 -8.88 -30.59
N GLU A 187 7.69 -8.46 -30.86
CA GLU A 187 7.36 -7.04 -31.01
C GLU A 187 7.26 -6.33 -29.65
N MET A 188 7.49 -5.01 -29.63
CA MET A 188 7.50 -4.22 -28.39
C MET A 188 6.22 -4.39 -27.56
N ALA A 189 5.05 -4.34 -28.20
CA ALA A 189 3.77 -4.45 -27.50
C ALA A 189 3.58 -5.82 -26.84
N GLU A 190 3.98 -6.90 -27.53
CA GLU A 190 3.90 -8.27 -27.01
C GLU A 190 4.90 -8.47 -25.87
N ALA A 191 6.11 -7.92 -26.00
CA ALA A 191 7.12 -7.97 -24.94
C ALA A 191 6.64 -7.27 -23.66
N GLN A 192 6.01 -6.08 -23.79
CA GLN A 192 5.42 -5.37 -22.66
C GLN A 192 4.29 -6.19 -22.01
N LEU A 193 3.43 -6.81 -22.83
CA LEU A 193 2.32 -7.64 -22.35
C LEU A 193 2.81 -8.86 -21.56
N GLN A 194 3.91 -9.50 -21.99
CA GLN A 194 4.52 -10.61 -21.25
C GLN A 194 4.99 -10.21 -19.85
N ILE A 195 5.54 -8.99 -19.71
CA ILE A 195 5.98 -8.46 -18.42
C ILE A 195 4.79 -8.09 -17.54
N GLU A 196 3.77 -7.44 -18.10
CA GLU A 196 2.55 -7.06 -17.40
C GLU A 196 1.79 -8.29 -16.87
N HIS A 197 1.62 -9.31 -17.71
CA HIS A 197 0.87 -10.52 -17.36
C HIS A 197 1.63 -11.51 -16.48
N TYR A 198 2.94 -11.35 -16.30
CA TYR A 198 3.75 -12.29 -15.51
C TYR A 198 3.18 -12.53 -14.11
N TRP A 199 2.75 -11.45 -13.44
CA TRP A 199 2.22 -11.51 -12.08
C TRP A 199 0.71 -11.76 -12.01
N ALA A 200 0.05 -12.00 -13.14
CA ALA A 200 -1.39 -12.25 -13.18
C ALA A 200 -1.76 -13.43 -12.25
N GLY A 201 -2.69 -13.18 -11.34
CA GLY A 201 -3.15 -14.16 -10.35
C GLY A 201 -2.14 -14.51 -9.23
N ALA A 202 -0.91 -13.99 -9.26
CA ALA A 202 0.13 -14.39 -8.30
C ALA A 202 -0.21 -14.02 -6.84
N LEU A 203 -0.87 -12.88 -6.61
CA LEU A 203 -1.35 -12.50 -5.28
C LEU A 203 -2.41 -13.49 -4.78
N ARG A 204 -3.33 -13.92 -5.66
CA ARG A 204 -4.37 -14.90 -5.29
C ARG A 204 -3.76 -16.25 -4.92
N ARG A 205 -2.76 -16.73 -5.67
CA ARG A 205 -2.03 -17.97 -5.35
C ARG A 205 -1.39 -17.89 -3.95
N ALA A 206 -0.76 -16.76 -3.62
CA ALA A 206 -0.17 -16.57 -2.29
C ALA A 206 -1.22 -16.49 -1.17
N VAL A 207 -2.22 -15.62 -1.33
CA VAL A 207 -3.18 -15.26 -0.26
C VAL A 207 -4.23 -16.35 -0.03
N ILE A 208 -4.73 -16.98 -1.09
CA ILE A 208 -5.85 -17.94 -1.02
C ILE A 208 -5.33 -19.38 -1.05
N GLU A 209 -4.39 -19.69 -1.94
CA GLU A 209 -3.89 -21.06 -2.15
C GLU A 209 -2.67 -21.38 -1.29
N GLY A 210 -2.07 -20.38 -0.64
CA GLY A 210 -0.93 -20.57 0.26
C GLY A 210 0.40 -20.81 -0.43
N ASP A 211 0.49 -20.51 -1.73
CA ASP A 211 1.72 -20.58 -2.51
C ASP A 211 2.60 -19.36 -2.23
N VAL A 212 3.43 -19.46 -1.19
CA VAL A 212 4.38 -18.41 -0.79
C VAL A 212 5.71 -18.50 -1.53
N GLU A 213 5.94 -19.56 -2.30
CA GLU A 213 7.18 -19.79 -3.06
C GLU A 213 7.13 -19.14 -4.45
N THR A 214 6.00 -19.30 -5.14
CA THR A 214 5.76 -18.79 -6.51
C THR A 214 4.61 -17.78 -6.64
N GLY A 215 3.95 -17.45 -5.52
CA GLY A 215 2.97 -16.37 -5.45
C GLY A 215 3.60 -15.01 -5.10
N SER A 216 2.79 -13.95 -5.19
CA SER A 216 3.21 -12.60 -4.79
C SER A 216 2.86 -12.37 -3.32
N VAL A 217 3.88 -12.38 -2.45
CA VAL A 217 3.70 -12.21 -1.00
C VAL A 217 3.78 -10.73 -0.62
N MET A 218 2.85 -9.92 -1.11
CA MET A 218 2.83 -8.45 -0.91
C MET A 218 2.81 -8.08 0.58
N ALA A 219 3.86 -7.40 1.04
CA ALA A 219 4.05 -7.02 2.44
C ALA A 219 4.91 -5.76 2.51
N GLY A 220 4.57 -4.86 3.43
CA GLY A 220 5.40 -3.69 3.73
C GLY A 220 6.57 -4.03 4.66
N GLN A 221 7.55 -3.14 4.76
CA GLN A 221 8.71 -3.34 5.64
C GLN A 221 8.34 -3.38 7.13
N SER A 222 7.13 -2.92 7.48
CA SER A 222 6.57 -3.10 8.82
C SER A 222 6.36 -4.56 9.22
N VAL A 223 6.49 -5.51 8.28
CA VAL A 223 6.44 -6.96 8.54
C VAL A 223 7.42 -7.40 9.63
N GLY A 224 8.56 -6.70 9.77
CA GLY A 224 9.53 -6.98 10.83
C GLY A 224 8.99 -6.81 12.25
N MET A 225 7.87 -6.12 12.44
CA MET A 225 7.17 -5.94 13.72
C MET A 225 6.01 -6.92 13.92
N VAL A 226 5.68 -7.75 12.92
CA VAL A 226 4.63 -8.77 13.00
C VAL A 226 5.26 -10.06 13.54
N LYS A 227 4.84 -10.49 14.75
CA LYS A 227 5.43 -11.65 15.43
C LYS A 227 4.46 -12.77 15.77
N GLU A 228 3.17 -12.47 15.72
CA GLU A 228 2.14 -13.42 16.05
C GLU A 228 0.81 -13.02 15.41
N GLU A 229 -0.09 -14.00 15.34
CA GLU A 229 -1.50 -13.72 15.10
C GLU A 229 -2.15 -13.16 16.36
N ALA A 230 -2.97 -12.15 16.21
CA ALA A 230 -3.73 -11.56 17.32
C ALA A 230 -5.10 -11.06 16.80
N PRO A 231 -6.14 -11.01 17.64
CA PRO A 231 -7.40 -10.38 17.28
C PRO A 231 -7.22 -8.92 16.83
N VAL A 232 -7.99 -8.45 15.84
CA VAL A 232 -7.94 -7.04 15.38
C VAL A 232 -8.10 -6.09 16.56
N ALA A 233 -9.00 -6.39 17.50
CA ALA A 233 -9.24 -5.59 18.69
C ALA A 233 -7.97 -5.41 19.55
N ASP A 234 -7.20 -6.48 19.75
CA ASP A 234 -5.97 -6.45 20.53
C ASP A 234 -4.85 -5.71 19.79
N ILE A 235 -4.75 -5.89 18.47
CA ILE A 235 -3.82 -5.15 17.61
C ILE A 235 -4.09 -3.64 17.74
N LEU A 236 -5.35 -3.23 17.61
CA LEU A 236 -5.74 -1.82 17.72
C LEU A 236 -5.44 -1.29 19.12
N LYS A 237 -5.84 -2.02 20.16
CA LYS A 237 -5.60 -1.64 21.55
C LYS A 237 -4.12 -1.45 21.85
N GLN A 238 -3.27 -2.39 21.42
CA GLN A 238 -1.82 -2.30 21.58
C GLN A 238 -1.28 -1.02 20.92
N LEU A 239 -1.62 -0.79 19.65
CA LEU A 239 -1.13 0.38 18.91
C LEU A 239 -1.61 1.70 19.52
N THR A 240 -2.86 1.77 20.01
CA THR A 240 -3.39 2.97 20.67
C THR A 240 -2.76 3.20 22.03
N ASP A 241 -2.54 2.14 22.81
CA ASP A 241 -1.86 2.23 24.11
C ASP A 241 -0.42 2.71 23.94
N GLU A 242 0.33 2.12 23.00
CA GLU A 242 1.69 2.53 22.66
C GLU A 242 1.76 4.00 22.21
N ALA A 243 0.79 4.45 21.42
CA ALA A 243 0.69 5.84 20.98
C ALA A 243 0.40 6.79 22.15
N ALA A 244 -0.58 6.46 23.00
CA ALA A 244 -0.91 7.24 24.19
C ALA A 244 0.29 7.35 25.16
N HIS A 245 1.01 6.24 25.39
CA HIS A 245 2.23 6.25 26.20
C HIS A 245 3.34 7.12 25.57
N ALA A 246 3.49 7.12 24.25
CA ALA A 246 4.46 7.98 23.57
C ALA A 246 4.12 9.47 23.73
N LEU A 247 2.85 9.85 23.56
CA LEU A 247 2.37 11.22 23.76
C LEU A 247 2.57 11.68 25.22
N ALA A 248 2.17 10.85 26.19
CA ALA A 248 2.32 11.16 27.62
C ALA A 248 3.80 11.36 28.03
N ARG A 249 4.73 10.57 27.48
CA ARG A 249 6.16 10.76 27.74
C ARG A 249 6.68 12.08 27.18
N ARG A 250 6.22 12.51 26.00
CA ARG A 250 6.64 13.77 25.36
C ARG A 250 6.13 14.99 26.13
N SER A 251 4.89 14.95 26.63
CA SER A 251 4.32 16.05 27.43
C SER A 251 5.00 16.28 28.78
N VAL A 252 5.68 15.27 29.35
CA VAL A 252 6.43 15.42 30.62
C VAL A 252 7.78 16.11 30.40
N HIS A 253 8.27 16.18 29.16
CA HIS A 253 9.57 16.77 28.81
C HIS A 253 9.46 18.08 28.00
N ALA A 254 8.24 18.59 27.81
CA ALA A 254 7.93 19.88 27.16
C ALA A 254 7.64 20.94 28.20
#